data_AF-E6VR96-F1
#
_entry.id   AF-E6VR96-F1
#
_cell.length_a   1.000
_cell.length_b   1.000
_cell.length_c   1.000
_cell.angle_alpha   90.00
_cell.angle_beta   90.00
_cell.angle_gamma   90.00
#
_symmetry.space_group_name_H-M   'P 1'
#
loop_
_entity.id
_entity.type
_entity.pdbx_description
1 polymer ?
#
loop_
_entity_poly.entity_id
_entity_poly.type
_entity_poly.pdbx_seq_one_letter_code
_entity_poly.pdbx_strand_id
1 'polypeptide(L)'
;MARSTTRPEDLWQCQTVNCGFIYNPDRGDRKGRIPKGVLFEDLPDTWRCPVCGGTKRCFRPLVGPGSTMADCELPVQTGAATLTARAAAAKVTDQKETDPMQKYVCEICGYVYDPAQGDPDSDIPAGTSFDDLPDDWTCPVCGATKENFVPEA
;
A
#
# COMPACT_ATOMS: atom_id res chain seq x y z
N MET A 1 -5.13 39.53 -25.48
CA MET A 1 -4.31 38.79 -24.50
C MET A 1 -4.97 37.43 -24.30
N ALA A 2 -4.33 36.34 -24.73
CA ALA A 2 -4.89 35.00 -24.59
C ALA A 2 -4.92 34.63 -23.11
N ARG A 3 -6.11 34.62 -22.51
CA ARG A 3 -6.31 34.13 -21.14
C ARG A 3 -5.93 32.65 -21.17
N SER A 4 -4.93 32.25 -20.38
CA SER A 4 -4.58 30.84 -20.19
C SER A 4 -5.86 30.07 -19.86
N THR A 5 -6.20 29.10 -20.71
CA THR A 5 -7.40 28.27 -20.56
C THR A 5 -7.24 27.20 -19.48
N THR A 6 -6.02 27.03 -18.95
CA THR A 6 -5.71 26.09 -17.88
C THR A 6 -6.40 26.52 -16.60
N ARG A 7 -7.34 25.69 -16.13
CA ARG A 7 -7.93 25.85 -14.81
C ARG A 7 -6.93 25.30 -13.78
N PRO A 8 -6.95 25.80 -12.54
CA PRO A 8 -6.01 25.33 -11.51
C PRO A 8 -6.17 23.83 -11.18
N GLU A 9 -7.31 23.22 -11.55
CA GLU A 9 -7.57 21.77 -11.49
C GLU A 9 -6.76 20.96 -12.53
N ASP A 10 -6.34 21.56 -13.64
CA ASP A 10 -5.60 20.88 -14.72
C ASP A 10 -4.07 20.83 -14.46
N LEU A 11 -3.62 21.35 -13.30
CA LEU A 11 -2.21 21.36 -12.89
C LEU A 11 -1.90 20.12 -12.04
N TRP A 12 -0.82 19.42 -12.36
CA TRP A 12 -0.46 18.15 -11.70
C TRP A 12 0.94 18.20 -11.09
N GLN A 13 1.11 17.85 -9.82
CA GLN A 13 2.39 17.86 -9.13
C GLN A 13 2.90 16.44 -8.87
N CYS A 14 4.16 16.19 -9.23
CA CYS A 14 4.88 14.98 -8.88
C CYS A 14 5.10 14.89 -7.35
N GLN A 15 4.57 13.85 -6.74
CA GLN A 15 4.62 13.54 -5.31
C GLN A 15 5.83 12.69 -4.92
N THR A 16 6.78 12.44 -5.83
CA THR A 16 8.05 11.80 -5.45
C THR A 16 8.74 12.67 -4.41
N VAL A 17 9.20 12.05 -3.31
CA VAL A 17 9.69 12.67 -2.06
C VAL A 17 10.67 13.85 -2.27
N ASN A 18 11.42 13.87 -3.37
CA ASN A 18 12.38 14.94 -3.67
C ASN A 18 12.24 15.55 -5.08
N CYS A 19 11.04 15.55 -5.67
CA CYS A 19 10.80 16.04 -7.03
C CYS A 19 9.95 17.31 -7.10
N GLY A 20 8.67 17.24 -6.74
CA GLY A 20 7.77 18.40 -6.75
C GLY A 20 7.49 19.03 -8.13
N PHE A 21 7.90 18.41 -9.25
CA PHE A 21 7.69 18.94 -10.60
C PHE A 21 6.19 19.13 -10.89
N ILE A 22 5.80 20.32 -11.35
CA ILE A 22 4.43 20.66 -11.71
C ILE A 22 4.26 20.60 -13.24
N TYR A 23 3.46 19.65 -13.70
CA TYR A 23 3.00 19.56 -15.07
C TYR A 23 1.91 20.59 -15.32
N ASN A 24 2.10 21.38 -16.37
CA ASN A 24 1.12 22.35 -16.85
C ASN A 24 0.79 22.01 -18.31
N PRO A 25 -0.47 21.70 -18.65
CA PRO A 25 -0.87 21.28 -19.98
C PRO A 25 -0.63 22.37 -21.04
N ASP A 26 -0.77 23.65 -20.70
CA ASP A 26 -0.53 24.77 -21.64
C ASP A 26 0.94 24.91 -22.03
N ARG A 27 1.85 24.39 -21.20
CA ARG A 27 3.28 24.34 -21.50
C ARG A 27 3.70 22.99 -22.10
N GLY A 28 2.98 21.93 -21.79
CA GLY A 28 3.37 20.55 -22.10
C GLY A 28 4.70 20.18 -21.44
N ASP A 29 5.38 19.18 -21.99
CA ASP A 29 6.70 18.75 -21.52
C ASP A 29 7.64 18.48 -22.69
N ARG A 30 8.60 19.38 -22.90
CA ARG A 30 9.60 19.25 -23.97
C ARG A 30 10.47 18.00 -23.79
N LYS A 31 10.81 17.63 -22.56
CA LYS A 31 11.74 16.53 -22.28
C LYS A 31 11.05 15.16 -22.44
N GLY A 32 9.77 15.07 -22.09
CA GLY A 32 8.90 13.92 -22.35
C GLY A 32 8.23 13.93 -23.73
N ARG A 33 8.60 14.87 -24.63
CA ARG A 33 8.04 15.01 -25.98
C ARG A 33 6.51 15.16 -26.01
N ILE A 34 5.94 15.81 -25.00
CA ILE A 34 4.51 16.11 -24.93
C ILE A 34 4.28 17.54 -25.45
N PRO A 35 3.48 17.73 -26.52
CA PRO A 35 3.18 19.06 -27.04
C PRO A 35 2.35 19.88 -26.04
N LYS A 36 2.36 21.21 -26.21
CA LYS A 36 1.49 22.11 -25.45
C LYS A 36 0.02 21.85 -25.79
N GLY A 37 -0.84 21.87 -24.78
CA GLY A 37 -2.28 21.67 -24.86
C GLY A 37 -2.77 20.27 -24.51
N VAL A 38 -1.88 19.32 -24.18
CA VAL A 38 -2.29 17.96 -23.76
C VAL A 38 -2.59 17.97 -22.26
N LEU A 39 -3.78 17.49 -21.87
CA LEU A 39 -4.17 17.34 -20.45
C LEU A 39 -3.47 16.13 -19.83
N PHE A 40 -3.25 16.15 -18.51
CA PHE A 40 -2.52 15.09 -17.80
C PHE A 40 -3.13 13.70 -18.00
N GLU A 41 -4.45 13.62 -18.07
CA GLU A 41 -5.23 12.41 -18.28
C GLU A 41 -4.97 11.76 -19.64
N ASP A 42 -4.66 12.58 -20.65
CA ASP A 42 -4.35 12.16 -22.02
C ASP A 42 -2.87 11.79 -22.21
N LEU A 43 -2.04 11.93 -21.17
CA LEU A 43 -0.64 11.51 -21.26
C LEU A 43 -0.53 9.98 -21.28
N PRO A 44 0.35 9.43 -22.13
CA PRO A 44 0.57 8.00 -22.19
C PRO A 44 1.10 7.48 -20.84
N ASP A 45 0.70 6.28 -20.44
CA ASP A 45 1.21 5.59 -19.23
C ASP A 45 2.74 5.44 -19.21
N THR A 46 3.37 5.46 -20.38
CA THR A 46 4.81 5.38 -20.57
C THR A 46 5.54 6.70 -20.31
N TRP A 47 4.81 7.81 -20.20
CA TRP A 47 5.40 9.10 -19.87
C TRP A 47 5.91 9.13 -18.44
N ARG A 48 7.06 9.78 -18.25
CA ARG A 48 7.78 9.86 -16.98
C ARG A 48 8.09 11.29 -16.66
N CYS A 49 8.10 11.60 -15.38
CA CYS A 49 8.50 12.90 -14.88
C CYS A 49 9.88 13.28 -15.44
N PRO A 50 10.02 14.44 -16.09
CA PRO A 50 11.28 14.88 -16.68
C PRO A 50 12.36 15.17 -15.63
N VAL A 51 11.98 15.36 -14.37
CA VAL A 51 12.89 15.67 -13.25
C VAL A 51 13.36 14.38 -12.55
N CYS A 52 12.45 13.54 -12.07
CA CYS A 52 12.80 12.35 -11.26
C CYS A 52 12.62 11.00 -11.97
N GLY A 53 12.02 10.95 -13.17
CA GLY A 53 11.71 9.69 -13.85
C GLY A 53 10.51 8.91 -13.27
N GLY A 54 9.83 9.45 -12.26
CA GLY A 54 8.61 8.88 -11.69
C GLY A 54 7.51 8.71 -12.74
N THR A 55 6.70 7.67 -12.60
CA THR A 55 5.60 7.40 -13.54
C THR A 55 4.47 8.42 -13.37
N LYS A 56 3.54 8.46 -14.33
CA LYS A 56 2.35 9.35 -14.23
C LYS A 56 1.53 9.12 -12.95
N ARG A 57 1.60 7.92 -12.35
CA ARG A 57 0.94 7.60 -11.07
C ARG A 57 1.48 8.37 -9.87
N CYS A 58 2.71 8.89 -9.97
CA CYS A 58 3.29 9.71 -8.91
C CYS A 58 2.74 11.14 -8.90
N PHE A 59 1.92 11.54 -9.88
CA PHE A 59 1.39 12.88 -9.94
C PHE A 59 0.01 12.95 -9.31
N ARG A 60 -0.27 14.06 -8.64
CA ARG A 60 -1.58 14.39 -8.09
C ARG A 60 -2.01 15.78 -8.56
N PRO A 61 -3.30 16.03 -8.78
CA PRO A 61 -3.78 17.36 -9.14
C PRO A 61 -3.52 18.35 -7.99
N LEU A 62 -3.21 19.61 -8.31
CA LEU A 62 -2.99 20.67 -7.31
C LEU A 62 -4.30 21.23 -6.73
N VAL A 63 -5.43 21.05 -7.41
CA VAL A 63 -6.75 21.52 -6.94
C VAL A 63 -7.79 20.46 -7.30
N GLY A 64 -8.60 20.06 -6.33
CA GLY A 64 -9.69 19.09 -6.51
C GLY A 64 -9.63 17.90 -5.53
N PRO A 65 -10.60 16.98 -5.59
CA PRO A 65 -10.77 15.89 -4.62
C PRO A 65 -9.62 14.86 -4.59
N GLY A 66 -8.64 14.96 -5.50
CA GLY A 66 -7.38 14.19 -5.46
C GLY A 66 -6.17 14.97 -4.95
N SER A 67 -6.34 16.26 -4.60
CA SER A 67 -5.28 17.15 -4.11
C SER A 67 -5.18 17.17 -2.59
N THR A 68 -6.31 17.06 -1.92
CA THR A 68 -6.39 16.88 -0.47
C THR A 68 -6.55 15.39 -0.18
N MET A 69 -5.74 14.81 0.70
CA MET A 69 -6.27 13.68 1.47
C MET A 69 -7.54 14.21 2.12
N ALA A 70 -8.70 13.67 1.71
CA ALA A 70 -9.95 13.89 2.39
C ALA A 70 -9.83 13.21 3.75
N ASP A 71 -9.24 13.95 4.69
CA ASP A 71 -9.80 14.07 6.01
C ASP A 71 -9.19 15.30 6.72
N CYS A 72 -9.92 16.40 6.65
CA CYS A 72 -9.91 17.39 7.73
C CYS A 72 -11.13 17.08 8.60
N GLU A 73 -11.26 15.87 9.16
CA GLU A 73 -12.15 15.66 10.30
C GLU A 73 -11.47 16.30 11.51
N LEU A 74 -12.04 17.42 11.93
CA LEU A 74 -11.87 17.93 13.28
C LEU A 74 -12.82 17.13 14.20
N PRO A 75 -12.36 16.16 15.01
CA PRO A 75 -13.14 15.73 16.15
C PRO A 75 -12.95 16.75 17.28
N VAL A 76 -13.98 17.56 17.46
CA VAL A 76 -14.28 18.42 18.61
C VAL A 76 -14.16 17.65 19.94
N GLN A 77 -13.57 18.22 21.00
CA GLN A 77 -14.28 18.45 22.29
C GLN A 77 -13.42 19.11 23.40
N THR A 78 -14.06 20.13 23.96
CA THR A 78 -13.65 21.20 24.88
C THR A 78 -12.85 20.78 26.11
N GLY A 79 -11.96 21.64 26.61
CA GLY A 79 -11.45 21.49 27.97
C GLY A 79 -9.98 21.12 28.09
N ALA A 80 -9.51 21.38 29.31
CA ALA A 80 -8.15 21.64 29.67
C ALA A 80 -7.19 20.45 29.50
N ALA A 81 -5.98 20.83 29.11
CA ALA A 81 -4.76 20.05 29.17
C ALA A 81 -4.65 19.15 30.42
N THR A 82 -4.25 17.90 30.21
CA THR A 82 -3.00 17.36 30.78
C THR A 82 -2.52 16.22 29.89
N LEU A 83 -1.25 16.33 29.52
CA LEU A 83 -0.53 15.47 28.59
C LEU A 83 -0.15 14.14 29.25
N THR A 84 -0.43 13.02 28.58
CA THR A 84 0.47 11.87 28.55
C THR A 84 0.52 11.27 27.14
N ALA A 85 1.60 11.63 26.45
CA ALA A 85 2.33 10.90 25.39
C ALA A 85 1.57 9.90 24.49
N ARG A 86 1.46 10.26 23.20
CA ARG A 86 1.50 9.29 22.09
C ARG A 86 2.96 8.99 21.75
N ALA A 87 3.34 7.72 21.84
CA ALA A 87 4.52 7.19 21.17
C ALA A 87 4.08 6.47 19.87
N ALA A 88 4.66 6.94 18.76
CA ALA A 88 4.97 6.29 17.48
C ALA A 88 4.14 5.06 17.00
N ALA A 89 3.69 5.09 15.75
CA ALA A 89 4.47 4.54 14.62
C ALA A 89 3.61 4.43 13.35
N ALA A 90 4.31 4.51 12.22
CA ALA A 90 3.83 4.54 10.86
C ALA A 90 2.94 3.36 10.45
N LYS A 91 2.05 3.58 9.48
CA LYS A 91 1.44 2.51 8.69
C LYS A 91 1.62 2.81 7.20
N VAL A 92 2.54 2.13 6.54
CA VAL A 92 2.47 1.81 5.10
C VAL A 92 3.13 0.43 4.89
N THR A 93 2.24 -0.56 4.95
CA THR A 93 2.18 -1.82 4.19
C THR A 93 3.44 -2.68 4.07
N ASP A 94 3.52 -3.71 4.91
CA ASP A 94 4.05 -5.02 4.50
C ASP A 94 2.85 -5.84 4.02
N GLN A 95 2.70 -5.97 2.70
CA GLN A 95 1.84 -7.00 2.14
C GLN A 95 2.64 -8.29 2.18
N LYS A 96 2.54 -9.02 3.30
CA LYS A 96 2.94 -10.43 3.36
C LYS A 96 1.92 -11.21 2.53
N GLU A 97 2.21 -11.37 1.25
CA GLU A 97 1.50 -12.29 0.36
C GLU A 97 1.49 -13.67 1.04
N THR A 98 0.34 -14.01 1.58
CA THR A 98 0.07 -15.27 2.27
C THR A 98 -0.60 -16.13 1.23
N ASP A 99 0.20 -16.92 0.52
CA ASP A 99 -0.33 -17.94 -0.37
C ASP A 99 -1.12 -18.97 0.48
N PRO A 100 -2.41 -19.22 0.21
CA PRO A 100 -3.23 -20.12 1.02
C PRO A 100 -2.80 -21.59 0.95
N MET A 101 -1.82 -21.93 0.11
CA MET A 101 -1.18 -23.24 0.01
C MET A 101 0.28 -23.24 0.52
N GLN A 102 0.72 -22.17 1.20
CA GLN A 102 2.05 -22.11 1.80
C GLN A 102 2.18 -23.16 2.91
N LYS A 103 3.29 -23.90 2.91
CA LYS A 103 3.66 -24.84 3.99
C LYS A 103 4.20 -24.08 5.19
N TYR A 104 3.94 -24.57 6.40
CA TYR A 104 4.36 -23.93 7.65
C TYR A 104 5.22 -24.88 8.46
N VAL A 105 6.36 -24.42 8.96
CA VAL A 105 7.27 -25.22 9.78
C VAL A 105 7.26 -24.74 11.23
N CYS A 106 7.10 -25.67 12.16
CA CYS A 106 7.19 -25.43 13.59
C CYS A 106 8.65 -25.17 13.96
N GLU A 107 8.94 -24.01 14.54
CA GLU A 107 10.31 -23.64 14.94
C GLU A 107 10.79 -24.42 16.18
N ILE A 108 9.88 -25.06 16.92
CA ILE A 108 10.19 -25.81 18.15
C ILE A 108 10.67 -27.23 17.85
N CYS A 109 9.99 -27.95 16.96
CA CYS A 109 10.28 -29.36 16.67
C CYS A 109 10.58 -29.65 15.20
N GLY A 110 10.45 -28.67 14.30
CA GLY A 110 10.67 -28.84 12.86
C GLY A 110 9.53 -29.52 12.11
N TYR A 111 8.34 -29.65 12.70
CA TYR A 111 7.17 -30.24 12.03
C TYR A 111 6.70 -29.33 10.89
N VAL A 112 6.49 -29.88 9.69
CA VAL A 112 5.98 -29.13 8.53
C VAL A 112 4.51 -29.45 8.32
N TYR A 113 3.65 -28.45 8.53
CA TYR A 113 2.24 -28.46 8.17
C TYR A 113 2.09 -28.22 6.67
N ASP A 114 1.52 -29.19 5.97
CA ASP A 114 1.17 -29.10 4.56
C ASP A 114 -0.35 -28.92 4.42
N PRO A 115 -0.84 -27.76 3.94
CA PRO A 115 -2.27 -27.50 3.81
C PRO A 115 -2.95 -28.43 2.79
N ALA A 116 -2.23 -29.01 1.83
CA ALA A 116 -2.77 -29.98 0.89
C ALA A 116 -2.93 -31.39 1.49
N GLN A 117 -2.24 -31.68 2.61
CA GLN A 117 -2.41 -32.93 3.36
C GLN A 117 -3.27 -32.74 4.62
N GLY A 118 -3.32 -31.53 5.18
CA GLY A 118 -3.98 -31.25 6.46
C GLY A 118 -3.20 -31.88 7.62
N ASP A 119 -3.92 -32.21 8.70
CA ASP A 119 -3.35 -32.82 9.90
C ASP A 119 -4.30 -33.91 10.44
N PRO A 120 -4.11 -35.19 10.09
CA PRO A 120 -5.01 -36.27 10.49
C PRO A 120 -4.94 -36.57 11.99
N ASP A 121 -3.83 -36.26 12.66
CA ASP A 121 -3.66 -36.43 14.11
C ASP A 121 -4.53 -35.45 14.92
N SER A 122 -4.85 -34.29 14.33
CA SER A 122 -5.68 -33.23 14.94
C SER A 122 -7.08 -33.10 14.30
N ASP A 123 -7.52 -34.09 13.52
CA ASP A 123 -8.80 -34.09 12.79
C ASP A 123 -8.97 -32.93 11.79
N ILE A 124 -7.86 -32.45 11.21
CA ILE A 124 -7.87 -31.39 10.19
C ILE A 124 -7.88 -32.01 8.78
N PRO A 125 -8.90 -31.74 7.96
CA PRO A 125 -8.99 -32.30 6.63
C PRO A 125 -7.92 -31.71 5.68
N ALA A 126 -7.51 -32.51 4.71
CA ALA A 126 -6.67 -32.07 3.59
C ALA A 126 -7.35 -30.92 2.83
N GLY A 127 -6.58 -29.87 2.53
CA GLY A 127 -7.07 -28.63 1.91
C GLY A 127 -7.35 -27.50 2.90
N THR A 128 -7.08 -27.70 4.20
CA THR A 128 -7.23 -26.65 5.21
C THR A 128 -5.98 -25.77 5.21
N SER A 129 -6.13 -24.49 4.89
CA SER A 129 -5.04 -23.53 4.99
C SER A 129 -4.63 -23.31 6.45
N PHE A 130 -3.37 -22.96 6.70
CA PHE A 130 -2.89 -22.72 8.06
C PHE A 130 -3.63 -21.58 8.78
N ASP A 131 -4.13 -20.59 8.03
CA ASP A 131 -4.97 -19.49 8.55
C ASP A 131 -6.39 -19.93 8.95
N ASP A 132 -6.89 -21.01 8.34
CA ASP A 132 -8.22 -21.57 8.62
C ASP A 132 -8.21 -22.55 9.81
N LEU A 133 -7.02 -22.87 10.33
CA LEU A 133 -6.88 -23.69 11.54
C LEU A 133 -7.45 -22.96 12.76
N PRO A 134 -8.17 -23.67 13.65
CA PRO A 134 -8.67 -23.08 14.87
C PRO A 134 -7.53 -22.54 15.76
N ASP A 135 -7.77 -21.48 16.52
CA ASP A 135 -6.78 -20.90 17.45
C ASP A 135 -6.29 -21.88 18.52
N ASP A 136 -7.09 -22.89 18.83
CA ASP A 136 -6.74 -23.96 19.78
C ASP A 136 -5.87 -25.07 19.15
N TRP A 137 -5.66 -25.02 17.83
CA TRP A 137 -4.81 -25.98 17.15
C TRP A 137 -3.36 -25.81 17.58
N THR A 138 -2.75 -26.92 17.95
CA THR A 138 -1.35 -27.01 18.38
C THR A 138 -0.64 -28.09 17.60
N CYS A 139 0.68 -27.95 17.48
CA CYS A 139 1.50 -28.93 16.79
C CYS A 139 1.30 -30.32 17.40
N PRO A 140 0.91 -31.35 16.62
CA PRO A 140 0.69 -32.70 17.15
C PRO A 140 1.97 -33.36 17.67
N VAL A 141 3.15 -32.85 17.27
CA VAL A 141 4.45 -33.38 17.67
C VAL A 141 4.91 -32.82 19.03
N CYS A 142 4.70 -31.53 19.28
CA CYS A 142 5.28 -30.85 20.45
C CYS A 142 4.31 -30.01 21.29
N GLY A 143 3.06 -29.85 20.86
CA GLY A 143 2.05 -29.04 21.54
C GLY A 143 2.27 -27.53 21.43
N ALA A 144 3.18 -27.06 20.57
CA ALA A 144 3.38 -25.64 20.33
C ALA A 144 2.17 -25.02 19.60
N THR A 145 1.76 -23.83 19.97
CA THR A 145 0.67 -23.07 19.33
C THR A 145 1.07 -22.60 17.93
N LYS A 146 0.07 -22.24 17.11
CA LYS A 146 0.24 -21.72 15.74
C LYS A 146 1.17 -20.51 15.62
N GLU A 147 1.42 -19.79 16.71
CA GLU A 147 2.37 -18.66 16.73
C GLU A 147 3.84 -19.10 16.54
N ASN A 148 4.17 -20.34 16.87
CA ASN A 148 5.52 -20.91 16.75
C ASN A 148 5.76 -21.56 15.37
N PHE A 149 4.89 -21.27 14.41
CA PHE A 149 5.01 -21.75 13.04
C PHE A 149 5.38 -20.59 12.12
N VAL A 150 6.38 -20.82 11.29
CA VAL A 150 6.82 -19.88 10.26
C VAL A 150 6.55 -20.45 8.88
N PRO A 151 6.21 -19.61 7.89
CA PRO A 151 6.07 -20.08 6.52
C PRO A 151 7.40 -20.63 6.03
N GLU A 152 7.40 -21.85 5.51
CA GLU A 152 8.54 -22.45 4.82
C GLU A 152 8.73 -21.67 3.51
N ALA A 153 9.79 -20.88 3.39
CA ALA A 153 10.06 -20.02 2.24
C ALA A 153 10.51 -20.79 0.99
#